data_AF-A0A9D9TL01-F1
#
_entry.id   AF-A0A9D9TL01-F1
#
_cell.length_a   1.000
_cell.length_b   1.000
_cell.length_c   1.000
_cell.angle_alpha   90.00
_cell.angle_beta   90.00
_cell.angle_gamma   90.00
#
_symmetry.space_group_name_H-M   'P 1'
#
loop_
_entity.id
_entity.type
_entity.pdbx_description
1 polymer ?
#
loop_
_entity_poly.entity_id
_entity_poly.type
_entity_poly.pdbx_seq_one_letter_code
_entity_poly.pdbx_strand_id
1 'polypeptide(L)' 'MHDSLQKYSNFLRTRICGIASLDNKILLINHKGIVENESFWSFPGGGLAYGEDTKDALRREFK' A
#
# COMPACT_ATOMS: atom_id res chain seq x y z
N MET A 1 -2.49 -2.14 24.38
CA MET A 1 -1.85 -2.97 23.34
C MET A 1 -2.47 -2.53 22.02
N HIS A 2 -1.69 -1.90 21.14
CA HIS A 2 -2.19 -1.00 20.11
C HIS A 2 -2.93 -1.68 18.95
N ASP A 3 -4.13 -1.18 18.65
CA ASP A 3 -5.12 -1.68 17.68
C ASP A 3 -4.68 -1.63 16.21
N SER A 4 -3.73 -0.77 15.86
CA SER A 4 -3.34 -0.50 14.47
C SER A 4 -2.57 -1.66 13.82
N LEU A 5 -1.74 -2.37 14.58
CA LEU A 5 -0.99 -3.55 14.10
C LEU A 5 -1.87 -4.80 14.01
N GLN A 6 -2.96 -4.87 14.77
CA GLN A 6 -3.92 -5.97 14.67
C GLN A 6 -4.57 -6.04 13.29
N LYS A 7 -4.74 -4.87 12.63
CA LYS A 7 -5.17 -4.81 11.22
C LYS A 7 -4.18 -5.42 10.24
N TYR A 8 -2.96 -5.77 10.65
CA TYR A 8 -1.91 -6.34 9.79
C TYR A 8 -1.37 -7.69 10.27
N SER A 9 -1.86 -8.24 11.39
CA SER A 9 -1.39 -9.54 11.91
C SER A 9 -2.26 -10.72 11.45
N ASN A 10 -1.70 -11.92 11.50
CA ASN A 10 -2.37 -13.22 11.32
C ASN A 10 -2.99 -13.55 9.95
N PHE A 11 -2.86 -12.69 8.94
CA PHE A 11 -3.30 -12.98 7.57
C PHE A 11 -2.27 -12.54 6.54
N LEU A 12 -1.85 -13.47 5.68
CA LEU A 12 -1.08 -13.12 4.48
C LEU A 12 -1.99 -12.39 3.50
N ARG A 13 -1.58 -11.20 3.07
CA ARG A 13 -2.31 -10.41 2.07
C ARG A 13 -1.44 -10.21 0.84
N THR A 14 -1.97 -10.59 -0.31
CA THR A 14 -1.39 -10.20 -1.59
C THR A 14 -1.68 -8.73 -1.84
N ARG A 15 -0.63 -7.95 -2.12
CA ARG A 15 -0.76 -6.54 -2.49
C ARG A 15 -0.15 -6.29 -3.85
N ILE A 16 -0.72 -5.31 -4.55
CA ILE A 16 -0.13 -4.73 -5.75
C ILE A 16 0.33 -3.32 -5.42
N CYS A 17 1.55 -2.97 -5.81
CA CYS A 17 2.11 -1.64 -5.64
C CYS A 17 2.65 -1.14 -6.98
N GLY A 18 2.48 0.14 -7.26
CA GLY A 18 3.02 0.79 -8.44
C GLY A 18 4.11 1.79 -8.11
N ILE A 19 5.08 1.91 -9.02
CA ILE A 19 6.11 2.95 -8.94
C ILE A 19 5.77 4.00 -10.00
N ALA A 20 5.36 5.19 -9.56
CA ALA A 20 5.25 6.35 -10.43
C ALA A 20 6.51 7.19 -10.32
N SER A 21 7.18 7.42 -11.45
CA SER A 21 8.35 8.27 -11.57
C SER A 21 8.08 9.46 -12.49
N LEU A 22 8.58 10.63 -12.10
CA LEU A 22 8.52 11.86 -12.89
C LEU A 22 9.70 12.75 -12.50
N ASP A 23 10.44 13.28 -13.47
CA ASP A 23 11.56 14.22 -13.27
C ASP A 23 12.57 13.77 -12.19
N ASN A 24 13.04 12.52 -12.28
CA ASN A 24 13.94 11.88 -11.30
C ASN A 24 13.38 11.80 -9.86
N LYS A 25 12.07 11.95 -9.69
CA LYS A 25 11.37 11.75 -8.41
C LYS A 25 10.49 10.51 -8.49
N ILE A 26 10.21 9.92 -7.32
CA ILE A 26 9.30 8.78 -7.18
C ILE A 26 8.20 9.16 -6.19
N LEU A 27 6.96 8.78 -6.49
CA LEU A 27 5.81 8.99 -5.62
C LEU A 27 5.80 7.97 -4.47
N LEU A 28 5.68 8.47 -3.23
CA LEU A 28 5.49 7.68 -2.01
C LEU A 28 4.30 8.22 -1.22
N ILE A 29 3.60 7.33 -0.51
CA ILE A 29 2.51 7.65 0.40
C ILE A 29 3.02 7.53 1.83
N ASN A 30 2.80 8.56 2.65
CA ASN A 30 3.03 8.52 4.09
C ASN A 30 1.78 8.06 4.82
N HIS A 31 1.82 6.86 5.40
CA HIS A 31 0.76 6.34 6.22
C HIS A 31 0.92 6.81 7.67
N LYS A 32 0.07 7.74 8.09
CA LYS A 32 -0.02 8.17 9.49
C LYS A 32 -0.72 7.11 10.34
N GLY A 33 -0.18 6.83 11.52
CA GLY A 33 -0.82 5.98 12.53
C GLY A 33 -0.70 4.47 12.29
N ILE A 34 0.14 4.02 11.34
CA ILE A 34 0.51 2.59 11.21
C ILE A 34 1.60 2.25 12.24
N VAL A 35 2.65 3.07 12.32
CA VAL A 35 3.68 2.99 13.34
C VAL A 35 3.48 4.18 14.27
N GLU A 36 3.41 3.94 15.58
CA GLU A 36 3.29 5.01 16.56
C GLU A 36 4.47 5.97 16.44
N ASN A 37 4.16 7.26 16.37
CA ASN A 37 5.13 8.36 16.30
C ASN A 37 6.11 8.30 15.12
N GLU A 38 5.87 7.45 14.11
CA GLU A 38 6.72 7.33 12.93
C GLU A 38 5.93 7.43 11.62
N SER A 39 6.61 7.92 10.58
CA SER A 39 6.07 7.93 9.22
C SER A 39 6.39 6.61 8.52
N PHE A 40 5.37 5.87 8.11
CA PHE A 40 5.54 4.71 7.24
C PHE A 40 5.37 5.12 5.78
N TRP A 41 6.47 5.13 5.03
CA TRP A 41 6.47 5.45 3.60
C TRP A 41 6.39 4.19 2.76
N SER A 42 5.49 4.16 1.78
CA SER A 42 5.40 3.07 0.83
C SER A 42 4.96 3.53 -0.56
N PHE A 43 5.15 2.69 -1.57
CA PHE A 43 4.63 2.93 -2.91
C PHE A 43 3.09 2.90 -2.91
N PRO A 44 2.42 3.72 -3.76
CA PRO A 44 0.98 3.64 -3.96
C PRO A 44 0.52 2.24 -4.35
N GLY A 45 -0.59 1.79 -3.80
CA GLY A 45 -1.10 0.45 -4.01
C GLY A 45 -2.04 -0.03 -2.91
N GLY A 46 -2.51 -1.27 -3.06
CA GLY A 46 -3.54 -1.82 -2.20
C GLY A 46 -3.67 -3.34 -2.31
N GLY A 47 -4.81 -3.85 -1.85
CA GLY A 47 -5.11 -5.28 -1.84
C GLY A 47 -5.45 -5.79 -3.24
N LEU A 48 -4.96 -6.99 -3.56
CA LEU A 48 -5.39 -7.72 -4.75
C LEU A 48 -6.60 -8.60 -4.40
N ALA A 49 -7.72 -8.41 -5.10
CA ALA A 49 -8.89 -9.26 -4.92
C ALA A 49 -8.71 -10.63 -5.61
N TYR A 50 -9.40 -11.66 -5.11
CA TYR A 50 -9.37 -12.98 -5.72
C TYR A 50 -9.91 -12.92 -7.16
N GLY A 51 -9.13 -13.42 -8.11
CA GLY A 51 -9.48 -13.45 -9.53
C GLY A 51 -9.32 -12.10 -10.26
N GLU A 52 -8.85 -11.04 -9.59
CA GLU A 52 -8.58 -9.75 -10.22
C GLU A 52 -7.27 -9.78 -11.02
N ASP A 53 -7.28 -9.25 -12.25
CA ASP A 53 -6.04 -9.07 -13.01
C ASP A 53 -5.13 -8.03 -12.35
N THR A 54 -3.84 -8.33 -12.29
CA THR A 54 -2.86 -7.49 -11.58
C THR A 54 -2.71 -6.10 -12.19
N LYS A 55 -2.89 -5.93 -13.51
CA LYS A 55 -2.82 -4.63 -14.17
C LYS A 55 -4.07 -3.81 -13.91
N ASP A 56 -5.24 -4.45 -13.85
CA ASP A 56 -6.49 -3.76 -13.54
C ASP A 56 -6.54 -3.32 -12.06
N ALA A 57 -6.07 -4.17 -11.15
CA ALA A 57 -5.88 -3.81 -9.75
C ALA A 57 -4.93 -2.61 -9.61
N LEU A 58 -3.81 -2.62 -10.33
CA LEU A 58 -2.87 -1.50 -10.32
C LEU A 58 -3.50 -0.20 -10.86
N ARG A 59 -4.25 -0.27 -11.97
CA ARG A 59 -4.96 0.90 -12.52
C ARG A 59 -6.00 1.44 -11.54
N ARG A 60 -6.70 0.57 -10.82
CA ARG A 60 -7.71 0.95 -9.81
C ARG A 60 -7.08 1.72 -8.64
N GLU A 61 -5.92 1.29 -8.16
CA GLU A 61 -5.20 1.95 -7.06
C GLU A 61 -4.60 3.31 -7.45
N PHE A 62 -4.44 3.58 -8.75
CA PHE A 62 -3.88 4.83 -9.29
C PHE A 62 -4.93 5.82 -9.83
N LYS A 63 -6.23 5.49 -9.73
CA LYS A 63 -7.35 6.40 -10.05
C LYS A 63 -7.67 7.28 -8.86
#